data_AF-A0A4U5VC56-F1
#
_entry.id   AF-A0A4U5VC56-F1
#
_cell.length_a   1.000
_cell.length_b   1.000
_cell.length_c   1.000
_cell.angle_alpha   90.00
_cell.angle_beta   90.00
_cell.angle_gamma   90.00
#
_symmetry.space_group_name_H-M   'P 1'
#
loop_
_entity.id
_entity.type
_entity.pdbx_description
1 polymer ?
#
loop_
_entity_poly.entity_id
_entity_poly.type
_entity_poly.pdbx_seq_one_letter_code
_entity_poly.pdbx_strand_id
1 'polypeptide(L)'
;MASFKGYHKKKRASKLGMVISGLRKENAFLKKTMADMTDQQSEHNKLIERFLSTEASWLESFMQLMTKDEKHPLPPEQDSDSDEVASTNSVIKLQNLLTDAMEKNKQLLEYDQQREAYVRAILARMSWLEKQLDEANQSRSQQHNVDHSDENAQISETQEHYEKLLQTTKDALEEQVDITHHELIITQNWCKEIESEVEELKQQFCAEKLSKECAPEDDHGTEDEEQQLKDEINDVQNRLDQVKRRSANLEFMFKCQREEQEKKADLERQRDEQDHSSCEVAHPHPVSSGDVLTSSPHTSLLNESFLECPSCHAEYPASHYRELMNHIEICLD
;
A
#
# COMPACT_ATOMS: atom_id res chain seq x y z
N MET A 1 -25.63 18.10 -19.03
CA MET A 1 -24.77 17.94 -17.83
C MET A 1 -24.14 16.55 -17.65
N ALA A 2 -24.52 15.52 -18.44
CA ALA A 2 -23.99 14.15 -18.27
C ALA A 2 -22.52 13.93 -18.74
N SER A 3 -21.94 14.82 -19.56
CA SER A 3 -20.59 14.62 -20.13
C SER A 3 -19.45 14.95 -19.17
N PHE A 4 -19.68 15.81 -18.17
CA PHE A 4 -18.62 16.28 -17.27
C PHE A 4 -18.22 15.21 -16.22
N LYS A 5 -19.20 14.44 -15.74
CA LYS A 5 -18.99 13.35 -14.76
C LYS A 5 -18.13 12.21 -15.30
N GLY A 6 -18.27 11.88 -16.60
CA GLY A 6 -17.46 10.85 -17.26
C GLY A 6 -15.99 11.25 -17.44
N TYR A 7 -15.73 12.54 -17.66
CA TYR A 7 -14.37 13.07 -17.87
C TYR A 7 -13.53 13.00 -16.60
N HIS A 8 -14.12 13.35 -15.44
CA HIS A 8 -13.45 13.24 -14.15
C HIS A 8 -13.14 11.80 -13.75
N LYS A 9 -14.03 10.85 -14.05
CA LYS A 9 -13.84 9.42 -13.76
C LYS A 9 -12.68 8.84 -14.60
N LYS A 10 -12.61 9.19 -15.90
CA LYS A 10 -11.48 8.83 -16.78
C LYS A 10 -10.15 9.44 -16.33
N LYS A 11 -10.16 10.71 -15.90
CA LYS A 11 -8.95 11.40 -15.42
C LYS A 11 -8.42 10.81 -14.11
N ARG A 12 -9.31 10.40 -13.18
CA ARG A 12 -8.92 9.70 -11.95
C ARG A 12 -8.37 8.30 -12.23
N ALA A 13 -9.02 7.54 -13.11
CA ALA A 13 -8.53 6.21 -13.51
C ALA A 13 -7.15 6.26 -14.18
N SER A 14 -6.90 7.29 -15.02
CA SER A 14 -5.58 7.52 -15.64
C SER A 14 -4.50 7.85 -14.60
N LYS A 15 -4.79 8.73 -13.63
CA LYS A 15 -3.86 9.04 -12.54
C LYS A 15 -3.56 7.82 -11.66
N LEU A 16 -4.57 7.04 -11.32
CA LEU A 16 -4.39 5.82 -10.53
C LEU A 16 -3.55 4.78 -11.30
N GLY A 17 -3.77 4.65 -12.61
CA GLY A 17 -2.95 3.80 -13.48
C GLY A 17 -1.47 4.21 -13.52
N MET A 18 -1.19 5.51 -13.56
CA MET A 18 0.19 6.03 -13.48
C MET A 18 0.85 5.69 -12.13
N VAL A 19 0.15 5.91 -11.01
CA VAL A 19 0.66 5.59 -9.66
C VAL A 19 0.93 4.08 -9.53
N ILE A 20 0.00 3.23 -9.94
CA ILE A 20 0.18 1.77 -9.91
C ILE A 20 1.37 1.35 -10.78
N SER A 21 1.55 1.97 -11.96
CA SER A 21 2.69 1.67 -12.83
C SER A 21 4.02 2.10 -12.22
N GLY A 22 4.05 3.24 -11.50
CA GLY A 22 5.21 3.71 -10.75
C GLY A 22 5.57 2.76 -9.62
N LEU A 23 4.59 2.39 -8.80
CA LEU A 23 4.76 1.44 -7.71
C LEU A 23 5.26 0.08 -8.21
N ARG A 24 4.76 -0.42 -9.35
CA ARG A 24 5.27 -1.67 -9.94
C ARG A 24 6.75 -1.58 -10.34
N LYS A 25 7.17 -0.45 -10.91
CA LYS A 25 8.58 -0.23 -11.31
C LYS A 25 9.49 -0.16 -10.08
N GLU A 26 9.05 0.56 -9.05
CA GLU A 26 9.78 0.69 -7.79
C GLU A 26 9.89 -0.67 -7.07
N ASN A 27 8.80 -1.43 -7.01
CA ASN A 27 8.80 -2.78 -6.44
C ASN A 27 9.73 -3.73 -7.22
N ALA A 28 9.78 -3.62 -8.55
CA ALA A 28 10.70 -4.40 -9.38
C ALA A 28 12.16 -4.01 -9.10
N PHE A 29 12.45 -2.71 -8.95
CA PHE A 29 13.78 -2.22 -8.58
C PHE A 29 14.19 -2.72 -7.20
N LEU A 30 13.33 -2.59 -6.19
CA LEU A 30 13.60 -3.06 -4.82
C LEU A 30 13.86 -4.56 -4.79
N LYS A 31 13.07 -5.38 -5.50
CA LYS A 31 13.31 -6.82 -5.61
C LYS A 31 14.67 -7.14 -6.21
N LYS A 32 15.08 -6.40 -7.24
CA LYS A 32 16.41 -6.55 -7.85
C LYS A 32 17.51 -6.22 -6.85
N THR A 33 17.41 -5.07 -6.16
CA THR A 33 18.39 -4.66 -5.15
C THR A 33 18.49 -5.68 -4.01
N MET A 34 17.38 -6.24 -3.55
CA MET A 34 17.41 -7.30 -2.52
C MET A 34 18.09 -8.58 -3.01
N ALA A 35 17.89 -8.97 -4.27
CA ALA A 35 18.60 -10.11 -4.86
C ALA A 35 20.11 -9.84 -4.93
N ASP A 36 20.51 -8.66 -5.42
CA ASP A 36 21.91 -8.26 -5.53
C ASP A 36 22.59 -8.22 -4.14
N MET A 37 21.90 -7.71 -3.11
CA MET A 37 22.40 -7.72 -1.73
C MET A 37 22.56 -9.14 -1.18
N THR A 38 21.62 -10.04 -1.50
CA THR A 38 21.69 -11.45 -1.07
C THR A 38 22.87 -12.15 -1.72
N ASP A 39 23.11 -11.90 -3.01
CA ASP A 39 24.26 -12.45 -3.73
C ASP A 39 25.57 -11.92 -3.16
N GLN A 40 25.69 -10.61 -2.91
CA GLN A 40 26.86 -10.03 -2.26
C GLN A 40 27.11 -10.63 -0.86
N GLN A 41 26.07 -10.84 -0.08
CA GLN A 41 26.19 -11.47 1.24
C GLN A 41 26.68 -12.92 1.12
N SER A 42 26.25 -13.65 0.10
CA SER A 42 26.73 -15.01 -0.17
C SER A 42 28.23 -15.04 -0.54
N GLU A 43 28.69 -14.08 -1.36
CA GLU A 43 30.09 -13.98 -1.75
C GLU A 43 30.99 -13.57 -0.58
N HIS A 44 30.52 -12.65 0.27
CA HIS A 44 31.22 -12.27 1.50
C HIS A 44 31.34 -13.47 2.45
N ASN A 45 30.28 -14.27 2.61
CA ASN A 45 30.32 -15.48 3.43
C ASN A 45 31.33 -16.50 2.89
N LYS A 46 31.38 -16.72 1.56
CA LYS A 46 32.41 -17.60 0.95
C LYS A 46 33.82 -17.08 1.19
N LEU A 47 34.04 -15.77 1.19
CA LEU A 47 35.33 -15.18 1.48
C LEU A 47 35.73 -15.40 2.94
N ILE A 48 34.80 -15.22 3.87
CA ILE A 48 35.01 -15.52 5.30
C ILE A 48 35.37 -16.99 5.48
N GLU A 49 34.65 -17.92 4.86
CA GLU A 49 34.96 -19.36 4.95
C GLU A 49 36.38 -19.69 4.46
N ARG A 50 36.83 -19.07 3.36
CA ARG A 50 38.21 -19.24 2.86
C ARG A 50 39.24 -18.66 3.82
N PHE A 51 38.96 -17.49 4.42
CA PHE A 51 39.84 -16.87 5.39
C PHE A 51 39.98 -17.75 6.64
N LEU A 52 38.86 -18.21 7.20
CA LEU A 52 38.85 -19.11 8.36
C LEU A 52 39.57 -20.43 8.07
N SER A 53 39.40 -21.00 6.87
CA SER A 53 40.10 -22.22 6.47
C SER A 53 41.62 -22.01 6.38
N THR A 54 42.03 -20.84 5.87
CA THR A 54 43.45 -20.47 5.77
C THR A 54 44.05 -20.29 7.17
N GLU A 55 43.36 -19.58 8.06
CA GLU A 55 43.78 -19.39 9.44
C GLU A 55 43.87 -20.71 10.21
N ALA A 56 42.90 -21.61 10.02
CA ALA A 56 42.93 -22.96 10.61
C ALA A 56 44.16 -23.75 10.12
N SER A 57 44.45 -23.75 8.82
CA SER A 57 45.62 -24.43 8.26
C SER A 57 46.96 -23.84 8.73
N TRP A 58 46.98 -22.52 8.95
CA TRP A 58 48.15 -21.81 9.46
C TRP A 58 48.41 -22.19 10.92
N LEU A 59 47.37 -22.19 11.76
CA LEU A 59 47.45 -22.64 13.16
C LEU A 59 47.90 -24.10 13.27
N GLU A 60 47.35 -24.98 12.42
CA GLU A 60 47.76 -26.39 12.39
C GLU A 60 49.23 -26.56 12.00
N SER A 61 49.71 -25.79 11.01
CA SER A 61 51.12 -25.77 10.61
C SER A 61 52.04 -25.26 11.74
N PHE A 62 51.61 -24.21 12.44
CA PHE A 62 52.34 -23.64 13.58
C PHE A 62 52.43 -24.65 14.73
N MET A 63 51.33 -25.33 15.06
CA MET A 63 51.33 -26.40 16.07
C MET A 63 52.25 -27.57 15.68
N GLN A 64 52.26 -27.97 14.41
CA GLN A 64 53.16 -29.03 13.94
C GLN A 64 54.65 -28.66 14.08
N LEU A 65 55.01 -27.39 13.84
CA LEU A 65 56.36 -26.87 14.06
C LEU A 65 56.76 -26.98 15.53
N MET A 66 55.89 -26.55 16.45
CA MET A 66 56.13 -26.63 17.89
C MET A 66 56.31 -28.09 18.39
N THR A 67 55.62 -29.07 17.78
CA THR A 67 55.75 -30.49 18.15
C THR A 67 56.96 -31.20 17.54
N LYS A 68 57.60 -30.63 16.52
CA LYS A 68 58.77 -31.23 15.85
C LYS A 68 60.09 -30.94 16.58
N ASP A 69 60.17 -29.84 17.32
CA ASP A 69 61.35 -29.51 18.14
C ASP A 69 61.49 -30.37 19.41
N GLU A 70 60.47 -31.16 19.77
CA GLU A 70 60.49 -32.01 20.97
C GLU A 70 61.05 -33.43 20.72
N LYS A 71 61.47 -33.76 19.49
CA LYS A 71 61.92 -35.11 19.09
C LYS A 71 63.29 -35.16 18.40
N HIS A 72 64.29 -34.43 18.92
CA HIS A 72 65.69 -34.71 18.57
C HIS A 72 66.41 -35.39 19.75
N PRO A 73 66.77 -36.69 19.66
CA PRO A 73 67.67 -37.32 20.61
C PRO A 73 69.09 -36.77 20.40
N LEU A 74 69.74 -36.42 21.52
CA LEU A 74 71.16 -36.07 21.61
C LEU A 74 72.06 -37.12 20.92
N PRO A 75 73.08 -36.72 20.11
CA PRO A 75 74.13 -37.62 19.69
C PRO A 75 75.21 -37.77 20.79
N PRO A 76 75.92 -38.92 20.83
CA PRO A 76 76.84 -39.25 21.90
C PRO A 76 78.16 -38.48 21.78
N GLU A 77 78.69 -38.10 22.94
CA GLU A 77 80.02 -37.51 23.12
C GLU A 77 81.11 -38.36 22.45
N GLN A 78 81.95 -37.71 21.65
CA GLN A 78 83.29 -38.18 21.36
C GLN A 78 84.27 -37.04 21.56
N ASP A 79 85.17 -37.26 22.51
CA ASP A 79 86.32 -36.45 22.83
C ASP A 79 87.14 -36.10 21.59
N SER A 80 87.36 -34.80 21.35
CA SER A 80 88.49 -34.32 20.56
C SER A 80 88.78 -32.85 20.88
N ASP A 81 89.97 -32.58 21.41
CA ASP A 81 90.52 -31.26 21.80
C ASP A 81 90.66 -30.28 20.62
N SER A 82 89.53 -29.84 20.04
CA SER A 82 89.43 -28.81 19.02
C SER A 82 88.11 -28.02 19.10
N ASP A 83 87.49 -27.94 20.28
CA ASP A 83 86.11 -27.48 20.45
C ASP A 83 85.92 -26.01 20.89
N GLU A 84 86.99 -25.32 21.30
CA GLU A 84 86.84 -23.94 21.79
C GLU A 84 86.47 -22.96 20.65
N VAL A 85 87.05 -23.14 19.46
CA VAL A 85 86.83 -22.27 18.29
C VAL A 85 85.50 -22.56 17.59
N ALA A 86 85.05 -23.82 17.57
CA ALA A 86 83.75 -24.21 17.02
C ALA A 86 82.58 -23.74 17.92
N SER A 87 82.73 -23.87 19.24
CA SER A 87 81.80 -23.35 20.23
C SER A 87 81.64 -21.83 20.13
N THR A 88 82.77 -21.11 20.02
CA THR A 88 82.77 -19.64 19.87
C THR A 88 82.05 -19.17 18.60
N ASN A 89 82.23 -19.89 17.48
CA ASN A 89 81.51 -19.59 16.23
C ASN A 89 79.99 -19.83 16.35
N SER A 90 79.56 -20.82 17.14
CA SER A 90 78.14 -21.05 17.42
C SER A 90 77.53 -19.93 18.26
N VAL A 91 78.28 -19.45 19.27
CA VAL A 91 77.86 -18.35 20.16
C VAL A 91 77.72 -17.05 19.37
N ILE A 92 78.64 -16.74 18.46
CA ILE A 92 78.56 -15.55 17.59
C ILE A 92 77.33 -15.62 16.68
N LYS A 93 77.02 -16.78 16.10
CA LYS A 93 75.81 -16.97 15.29
C LYS A 93 74.54 -16.73 16.09
N LEU A 94 74.46 -17.28 17.30
CA LEU A 94 73.31 -17.06 18.20
C LEU A 94 73.17 -15.59 18.60
N GLN A 95 74.28 -14.91 18.86
CA GLN A 95 74.28 -13.48 19.19
C GLN A 95 73.79 -12.62 18.03
N ASN A 96 74.17 -12.95 16.79
CA ASN A 96 73.67 -12.28 15.59
C ASN A 96 72.18 -12.53 15.37
N LEU A 97 71.71 -13.78 15.55
CA LEU A 97 70.29 -14.12 15.44
C LEU A 97 69.45 -13.39 16.50
N LEU A 98 69.95 -13.29 17.74
CA LEU A 98 69.28 -12.55 18.80
C LEU A 98 69.18 -11.06 18.48
N THR A 99 70.25 -10.48 17.95
CA THR A 99 70.27 -9.06 17.55
C THR A 99 69.28 -8.79 16.41
N ASP A 100 69.23 -9.66 15.40
CA ASP A 100 68.27 -9.58 14.30
C ASP A 100 66.82 -9.75 14.79
N ALA A 101 66.57 -10.70 15.69
CA ALA A 101 65.25 -10.89 16.29
C ALA A 101 64.81 -9.67 17.11
N MET A 102 65.72 -9.06 17.88
CA MET A 102 65.44 -7.84 18.62
C MET A 102 65.13 -6.64 17.71
N GLU A 103 65.88 -6.48 16.61
CA GLU A 103 65.63 -5.41 15.65
C GLU A 103 64.29 -5.60 14.93
N LYS A 104 63.95 -6.84 14.54
CA LYS A 104 62.63 -7.15 13.97
C LYS A 104 61.49 -6.89 14.95
N ASN A 105 61.66 -7.24 16.22
CA ASN A 105 60.66 -6.94 17.25
C ASN A 105 60.43 -5.43 17.41
N LYS A 106 61.50 -4.63 17.34
CA LYS A 106 61.39 -3.17 17.36
C LYS A 106 60.60 -2.64 16.15
N GLN A 107 60.91 -3.14 14.94
CA GLN A 107 60.20 -2.74 13.72
C GLN A 107 58.72 -3.14 13.75
N LEU A 108 58.40 -4.34 14.27
CA LEU A 108 57.02 -4.79 14.45
C LEU A 108 56.25 -3.91 15.43
N LEU A 109 56.89 -3.46 16.51
CA LEU A 109 56.27 -2.53 17.46
C LEU A 109 55.96 -1.17 16.81
N GLU A 110 56.89 -0.63 16.03
CA GLU A 110 56.67 0.62 15.29
C GLU A 110 55.54 0.48 14.25
N TYR A 111 55.50 -0.65 13.54
CA TYR A 111 54.44 -0.97 12.60
C TYR A 111 53.07 -1.08 13.30
N ASP A 112 53.01 -1.74 14.45
CA ASP A 112 51.77 -1.88 15.23
C ASP A 112 51.23 -0.52 15.70
N GLN A 113 52.10 0.37 16.19
CA GLN A 113 51.72 1.74 16.56
C GLN A 113 51.17 2.54 15.37
N GLN A 114 51.79 2.41 14.18
CA GLN A 114 51.29 3.07 12.97
C GLN A 114 49.93 2.51 12.54
N ARG A 115 49.76 1.19 12.58
CA ARG A 115 48.48 0.53 12.27
C ARG A 115 47.39 0.98 13.23
N GLU A 116 47.69 1.05 14.53
CA GLU A 116 46.74 1.55 15.53
C GLU A 116 46.34 3.01 15.25
N ALA A 117 47.31 3.89 14.95
CA ALA A 117 47.02 5.29 14.63
C ALA A 117 46.13 5.42 13.39
N TYR A 118 46.40 4.62 12.36
CA TYR A 118 45.59 4.57 11.14
C TYR A 118 44.14 4.12 11.41
N VAL A 119 43.97 3.03 12.16
CA VAL A 119 42.63 2.53 12.53
C VAL A 119 41.87 3.56 13.37
N ARG A 120 42.53 4.23 14.33
CA ARG A 120 41.92 5.31 15.12
C ARG A 120 41.46 6.48 14.24
N ALA A 121 42.24 6.84 13.22
CA ALA A 121 41.86 7.89 12.27
C ALA A 121 40.63 7.50 11.43
N ILE A 122 40.56 6.25 10.96
CA ILE A 122 39.38 5.74 10.24
C ILE A 122 38.14 5.76 11.14
N LEU A 123 38.24 5.25 12.37
CA LEU A 123 37.14 5.26 13.33
C LEU A 123 36.62 6.68 13.60
N ALA A 124 37.54 7.63 13.82
CA ALA A 124 37.16 9.03 13.99
C ALA A 124 36.44 9.61 12.77
N ARG A 125 36.86 9.25 11.55
CA ARG A 125 36.20 9.68 10.32
C ARG A 125 34.81 9.06 10.17
N MET A 126 34.65 7.77 10.48
CA MET A 126 33.35 7.09 10.44
C MET A 126 32.37 7.72 11.43
N SER A 127 32.77 7.92 12.69
CA SER A 127 31.90 8.57 13.69
C SER A 127 31.53 10.00 13.31
N TRP A 128 32.42 10.74 12.65
CA TRP A 128 32.08 12.06 12.13
C TRP A 128 31.02 11.99 11.02
N LEU A 129 31.15 11.06 10.09
CA LEU A 129 30.18 10.85 9.01
C LEU A 129 28.81 10.39 9.54
N GLU A 130 28.79 9.47 10.51
CA GLU A 130 27.58 9.02 11.19
C GLU A 130 26.82 10.20 11.81
N LYS A 131 27.53 11.08 12.53
CA LYS A 131 26.94 12.28 13.11
C LYS A 131 26.35 13.21 12.06
N GLN A 132 27.04 13.43 10.94
CA GLN A 132 26.52 14.26 9.84
C GLN A 132 25.28 13.64 9.19
N LEU A 133 25.24 12.32 9.05
CA LEU A 133 24.08 11.60 8.53
C LEU A 133 22.87 11.73 9.47
N ASP A 134 23.09 11.60 10.77
CA ASP A 134 22.03 11.75 11.78
C ASP A 134 21.46 13.18 11.80
N GLU A 135 22.32 14.20 11.74
CA GLU A 135 21.90 15.60 11.68
C GLU A 135 21.07 15.90 10.41
N ALA A 136 21.51 15.37 9.26
CA ALA A 136 20.79 15.51 8.00
C ALA A 136 19.43 14.78 8.03
N ASN A 137 19.39 13.58 8.62
CA ASN A 137 18.15 12.81 8.79
C ASN A 137 17.17 13.52 9.73
N GLN A 138 17.63 14.10 10.84
CA GLN A 138 16.79 14.88 11.76
C GLN A 138 16.22 16.13 11.08
N SER A 139 17.05 16.86 10.33
CA SER A 139 16.61 18.04 9.57
C SER A 139 15.55 17.67 8.53
N ARG A 140 15.74 16.57 7.79
CA ARG A 140 14.74 16.07 6.83
C ARG A 140 13.43 15.66 7.51
N SER A 141 13.52 14.99 8.66
CA SER A 141 12.32 14.61 9.43
C SER A 141 11.56 15.82 9.94
N GLN A 142 12.24 16.88 10.36
CA GLN A 142 11.59 18.11 10.82
C GLN A 142 10.89 18.85 9.68
N GLN A 143 11.49 18.90 8.49
CA GLN A 143 10.85 19.50 7.30
C GLN A 143 9.54 18.79 6.92
N HIS A 144 9.56 17.45 6.83
CA HIS A 144 8.38 16.66 6.48
C HIS A 144 7.24 16.81 7.51
N ASN A 145 7.54 17.04 8.78
CA ASN A 145 6.50 17.21 9.80
C ASN A 145 5.83 18.59 9.74
N VAL A 146 6.57 19.62 9.33
CA VAL A 146 6.04 20.99 9.18
C VAL A 146 5.19 21.11 7.93
N ASP A 147 5.65 20.58 6.79
CA ASP A 147 4.94 20.69 5.51
C ASP A 147 3.61 19.92 5.52
N HIS A 148 3.54 18.77 6.21
CA HIS A 148 2.29 18.02 6.33
C HIS A 148 1.33 18.52 7.41
N SER A 149 1.76 19.36 8.34
CA SER A 149 0.88 19.90 9.37
C SER A 149 -0.20 20.80 8.75
N ASP A 150 0.19 21.67 7.82
CA ASP A 150 -0.70 22.64 7.19
C ASP A 150 -1.60 21.97 6.14
N GLU A 151 -1.05 21.04 5.35
CA GLU A 151 -1.82 20.23 4.42
C GLU A 151 -2.85 19.34 5.14
N ASN A 152 -2.47 18.71 6.26
CA ASN A 152 -3.38 17.86 7.03
C ASN A 152 -4.50 18.69 7.71
N ALA A 153 -4.18 19.89 8.20
CA ALA A 153 -5.19 20.82 8.71
C ALA A 153 -6.18 21.23 7.61
N GLN A 154 -5.69 21.58 6.43
CA GLN A 154 -6.53 21.95 5.28
C GLN A 154 -7.39 20.77 4.79
N ILE A 155 -6.86 19.54 4.80
CA ILE A 155 -7.63 18.33 4.48
C ILE A 155 -8.75 18.13 5.51
N SER A 156 -8.46 18.30 6.80
CA SER A 156 -9.45 18.17 7.87
C SER A 156 -10.57 19.20 7.75
N GLU A 157 -10.23 20.48 7.54
CA GLU A 157 -11.23 21.54 7.33
C GLU A 157 -12.10 21.28 6.09
N THR A 158 -11.47 20.83 5.01
CA THR A 158 -12.18 20.49 3.76
C THR A 158 -13.13 19.31 3.98
N GLN A 159 -12.70 18.29 4.74
CA GLN A 159 -13.52 17.13 5.06
C GLN A 159 -14.74 17.53 5.92
N GLU A 160 -14.53 18.32 6.97
CA GLU A 160 -15.60 18.80 7.85
C GLU A 160 -16.65 19.62 7.07
N HIS A 161 -16.21 20.47 6.14
CA HIS A 161 -17.11 21.22 5.27
C HIS A 161 -18.00 20.30 4.42
N TYR A 162 -17.45 19.25 3.82
CA TYR A 162 -18.24 18.30 3.02
C TYR A 162 -19.19 17.48 3.87
N GLU A 163 -18.78 17.08 5.07
CA GLU A 163 -19.61 16.34 6.00
C GLU A 163 -20.80 17.18 6.47
N LYS A 164 -20.57 18.45 6.82
CA LYS A 164 -21.63 19.40 7.17
C LYS A 164 -22.62 19.62 6.03
N LEU A 165 -22.13 19.73 4.79
CA LEU A 165 -22.98 19.88 3.61
C LEU A 165 -23.85 18.63 3.41
N LEU A 166 -23.26 17.43 3.52
CA LEU A 166 -23.98 16.17 3.41
C LEU A 166 -25.05 16.03 4.50
N GLN A 167 -24.70 16.33 5.74
CA GLN A 167 -25.64 16.29 6.87
C GLN A 167 -26.81 17.24 6.64
N THR A 168 -26.54 18.48 6.23
CA THR A 168 -27.60 19.47 5.95
C THR A 168 -28.54 18.99 4.84
N THR A 169 -28.01 18.37 3.78
CA THR A 169 -28.85 17.82 2.70
C THR A 169 -29.65 16.59 3.14
N LYS A 170 -29.11 15.79 4.07
CA LYS A 170 -29.82 14.64 4.64
C LYS A 170 -30.99 15.11 5.47
N ASP A 171 -30.76 16.06 6.39
CA ASP A 171 -31.79 16.59 7.27
C ASP A 171 -32.93 17.25 6.47
N ALA A 172 -32.61 18.00 5.42
CA ALA A 172 -33.61 18.60 4.54
C ALA A 172 -34.44 17.56 3.75
N LEU A 173 -33.82 16.45 3.33
CA LEU A 173 -34.55 15.36 2.66
C LEU A 173 -35.46 14.60 3.63
N GLU A 174 -35.01 14.39 4.86
CA GLU A 174 -35.78 13.74 5.92
C GLU A 174 -37.01 14.60 6.28
N GLU A 175 -36.84 15.90 6.47
CA GLU A 175 -37.95 16.84 6.68
C GLU A 175 -38.95 16.82 5.50
N GLN A 176 -38.45 16.76 4.26
CA GLN A 176 -39.32 16.70 3.09
C GLN A 176 -40.10 15.38 3.00
N VAL A 177 -39.50 14.26 3.42
CA VAL A 177 -40.20 12.97 3.54
C VAL A 177 -41.30 13.05 4.60
N ASP A 178 -41.02 13.67 5.76
CA ASP A 178 -42.01 13.81 6.82
C ASP A 178 -43.20 14.69 6.40
N ILE A 179 -42.94 15.81 5.71
CA ILE A 179 -43.98 16.70 5.18
C ILE A 179 -44.86 15.94 4.17
N THR A 180 -44.24 15.26 3.19
CA THR A 180 -44.99 14.52 2.17
C THR A 180 -45.77 13.33 2.75
N HIS A 181 -45.23 12.67 3.76
CA HIS A 181 -45.94 11.61 4.48
C HIS A 181 -47.16 12.15 5.23
N HIS A 182 -47.02 13.31 5.87
CA HIS A 182 -48.13 13.96 6.56
C HIS A 182 -49.24 14.40 5.58
N GLU A 183 -48.88 15.00 4.44
CA GLU A 183 -49.82 15.36 3.37
C GLU A 183 -50.54 14.12 2.81
N LEU A 184 -49.84 12.99 2.66
CA LEU A 184 -50.46 11.74 2.23
C LEU A 184 -51.51 11.25 3.24
N ILE A 185 -51.22 11.31 4.54
CA ILE A 185 -52.18 10.91 5.58
C ILE A 185 -53.43 11.80 5.53
N ILE A 186 -53.24 13.12 5.43
CA ILE A 186 -54.36 14.08 5.35
C ILE A 186 -55.22 13.78 4.13
N THR A 187 -54.59 13.62 2.96
CA THR A 187 -55.33 13.33 1.71
C THR A 187 -56.02 11.98 1.75
N GLN A 188 -55.43 10.95 2.36
CA GLN A 188 -56.06 9.65 2.54
C GLN A 188 -57.30 9.73 3.44
N ASN A 189 -57.24 10.49 4.54
CA ASN A 189 -58.39 10.68 5.42
C ASN A 189 -59.51 11.45 4.72
N TRP A 190 -59.16 12.50 3.98
CA TRP A 190 -60.11 13.25 3.15
C TRP A 190 -60.78 12.36 2.08
N CYS A 191 -60.05 11.43 1.45
CA CYS A 191 -60.64 10.45 0.53
C CYS A 191 -61.69 9.60 1.22
N LYS A 192 -61.39 9.07 2.40
CA LYS A 192 -62.30 8.21 3.16
C LYS A 192 -63.59 8.95 3.53
N GLU A 193 -63.48 10.23 3.87
CA GLU A 193 -64.62 11.05 4.24
C GLU A 193 -65.55 11.32 3.04
N ILE A 194 -64.98 11.64 1.87
CA ILE A 194 -65.75 11.74 0.63
C ILE A 194 -66.38 10.39 0.26
N GLU A 195 -65.65 9.28 0.43
CA GLU A 195 -66.19 7.94 0.17
C GLU A 195 -67.39 7.62 1.06
N SER A 196 -67.36 8.00 2.35
CA SER A 196 -68.53 7.86 3.23
C SER A 196 -69.70 8.75 2.82
N GLU A 197 -69.46 10.01 2.42
CA GLU A 197 -70.51 10.93 1.99
C GLU A 197 -71.22 10.44 0.71
N VAL A 198 -70.46 9.91 -0.25
CA VAL A 198 -71.01 9.29 -1.47
C VAL A 198 -71.89 8.08 -1.12
N GLU A 199 -71.46 7.26 -0.16
CA GLU A 199 -72.21 6.07 0.24
C GLU A 199 -73.50 6.45 0.99
N GLU A 200 -73.47 7.49 1.84
CA GLU A 200 -74.66 8.03 2.49
C GLU A 200 -75.66 8.62 1.49
N LEU A 201 -75.20 9.42 0.52
CA LEU A 201 -76.06 9.98 -0.53
C LEU A 201 -76.70 8.89 -1.40
N LYS A 202 -75.94 7.82 -1.74
CA LYS A 202 -76.49 6.65 -2.44
C LYS A 202 -77.60 5.98 -1.63
N GLN A 203 -77.40 5.81 -0.32
CA GLN A 203 -78.42 5.21 0.55
C GLN A 203 -79.67 6.09 0.64
N GLN A 204 -79.51 7.42 0.78
CA GLN A 204 -80.62 8.38 0.79
C GLN A 204 -81.42 8.33 -0.52
N PHE A 205 -80.73 8.35 -1.66
CA PHE A 205 -81.35 8.23 -2.98
C PHE A 205 -82.16 6.93 -3.12
N CYS A 206 -81.60 5.80 -2.70
CA CYS A 206 -82.31 4.52 -2.70
C CYS A 206 -83.54 4.52 -1.78
N ALA A 207 -83.44 5.12 -0.60
CA ALA A 207 -84.55 5.23 0.35
C ALA A 207 -85.68 6.13 -0.17
N GLU A 208 -85.34 7.27 -0.78
CA GLU A 208 -86.31 8.18 -1.37
C GLU A 208 -87.01 7.57 -2.58
N LYS A 209 -86.26 6.86 -3.44
CA LYS A 209 -86.84 6.09 -4.55
C LYS A 209 -87.86 5.05 -4.06
N LEU A 210 -87.51 4.27 -3.04
CA LEU A 210 -88.43 3.27 -2.44
C LEU A 210 -89.64 3.91 -1.74
N SER A 211 -89.47 5.10 -1.17
CA SER A 211 -90.55 5.89 -0.56
C SER A 211 -91.53 6.44 -1.61
N LYS A 212 -91.02 6.97 -2.73
CA LYS A 212 -91.84 7.49 -3.85
C LYS A 212 -92.56 6.37 -4.60
N GLU A 213 -91.96 5.17 -4.73
CA GLU A 213 -92.58 3.99 -5.35
C GLU A 213 -93.76 3.41 -4.53
N CYS A 214 -93.91 3.79 -3.25
CA CYS A 214 -95.05 3.44 -2.39
C CYS A 214 -96.18 4.50 -2.36
N ALA A 215 -96.03 5.65 -3.01
CA ALA A 215 -97.03 6.72 -3.03
C ALA A 215 -97.75 6.79 -4.40
N PRO A 216 -99.08 7.01 -4.46
CA PRO A 216 -99.77 7.19 -5.73
C PRO A 216 -99.35 8.51 -6.37
N GLU A 217 -99.02 8.45 -7.66
CA GLU A 217 -98.54 9.50 -8.53
C GLU A 217 -99.27 10.85 -8.38
N ASP A 218 -98.49 11.94 -8.23
CA ASP A 218 -98.81 13.21 -8.87
C ASP A 218 -97.55 14.09 -9.06
N ASP A 219 -97.54 14.74 -10.22
CA ASP A 219 -96.95 16.02 -10.55
C ASP A 219 -95.45 16.19 -10.92
N HIS A 220 -95.28 16.96 -11.99
CA HIS A 220 -94.15 17.12 -12.91
C HIS A 220 -92.93 17.90 -12.35
N GLY A 221 -92.76 17.96 -11.02
CA GLY A 221 -91.64 18.64 -10.35
C GLY A 221 -90.48 17.72 -9.92
N THR A 222 -90.65 16.40 -10.02
CA THR A 222 -89.74 15.40 -9.42
C THR A 222 -88.57 15.00 -10.32
N GLU A 223 -88.71 15.11 -11.64
CA GLU A 223 -87.64 14.75 -12.59
C GLU A 223 -86.44 15.72 -12.53
N ASP A 224 -86.70 17.02 -12.30
CA ASP A 224 -85.66 18.05 -12.21
C ASP A 224 -84.82 17.90 -10.94
N GLU A 225 -85.45 17.56 -9.80
CA GLU A 225 -84.74 17.25 -8.54
C GLU A 225 -83.97 15.93 -8.62
N GLU A 226 -84.52 14.90 -9.25
CA GLU A 226 -83.82 13.63 -9.49
C GLU A 226 -82.60 13.83 -10.41
N GLN A 227 -82.76 14.65 -11.44
CA GLN A 227 -81.68 14.99 -12.37
C GLN A 227 -80.60 15.83 -11.68
N GLN A 228 -80.98 16.77 -10.82
CA GLN A 228 -80.05 17.58 -10.02
C GLN A 228 -79.21 16.71 -9.07
N LEU A 229 -79.83 15.78 -8.34
CA LEU A 229 -79.11 14.81 -7.49
C LEU A 229 -78.16 13.90 -8.29
N LYS A 230 -78.57 13.49 -9.49
CA LYS A 230 -77.72 12.70 -10.41
C LYS A 230 -76.48 13.47 -10.84
N ASP A 231 -76.65 14.75 -11.16
CA ASP A 231 -75.56 15.62 -11.58
C ASP A 231 -74.59 15.90 -10.41
N GLU A 232 -75.11 16.09 -9.19
CA GLU A 232 -74.31 16.19 -7.97
C GLU A 232 -73.52 14.91 -7.67
N ILE A 233 -74.15 13.72 -7.78
CA ILE A 233 -73.45 12.43 -7.62
C ILE A 233 -72.33 12.28 -8.66
N ASN A 234 -72.58 12.68 -9.91
CA ASN A 234 -71.56 12.65 -10.96
C ASN A 234 -70.40 13.63 -10.69
N ASP A 235 -70.67 14.84 -10.18
CA ASP A 235 -69.63 15.80 -9.82
C ASP A 235 -68.75 15.27 -8.67
N VAL A 236 -69.35 14.75 -7.61
CA VAL A 236 -68.60 14.16 -6.48
C VAL A 236 -67.81 12.94 -6.93
N GLN A 237 -68.37 12.09 -7.80
CA GLN A 237 -67.67 10.94 -8.38
C GLN A 237 -66.45 11.39 -9.21
N ASN A 238 -66.58 12.44 -10.02
CA ASN A 238 -65.47 13.00 -10.78
C ASN A 238 -64.36 13.56 -9.88
N ARG A 239 -64.73 14.21 -8.77
CA ARG A 239 -63.79 14.70 -7.74
C ARG A 239 -63.09 13.54 -7.05
N LEU A 240 -63.80 12.46 -6.71
CA LEU A 240 -63.23 11.24 -6.13
C LEU A 240 -62.22 10.60 -7.08
N ASP A 241 -62.55 10.46 -8.36
CA ASP A 241 -61.66 9.90 -9.37
C ASP A 241 -60.40 10.78 -9.58
N GLN A 242 -60.54 12.10 -9.47
CA GLN A 242 -59.41 13.01 -9.52
C GLN A 242 -58.48 12.84 -8.32
N VAL A 243 -59.03 12.69 -7.11
CA VAL A 243 -58.23 12.46 -5.91
C VAL A 243 -57.60 11.07 -5.93
N LYS A 244 -58.30 10.02 -6.38
CA LYS A 244 -57.73 8.67 -6.60
C LYS A 244 -56.56 8.69 -7.57
N ARG A 245 -56.66 9.45 -8.66
CA ARG A 245 -55.54 9.67 -9.59
C ARG A 245 -54.35 10.38 -8.93
N ARG A 246 -54.59 11.39 -8.07
CA ARG A 246 -53.53 12.05 -7.31
C ARG A 246 -52.89 11.11 -6.27
N SER A 247 -53.70 10.31 -5.59
CA SER A 247 -53.24 9.31 -4.61
C SER A 247 -52.38 8.23 -5.27
N ALA A 248 -52.80 7.66 -6.40
CA ALA A 248 -52.01 6.69 -7.15
C ALA A 248 -50.66 7.26 -7.63
N ASN A 249 -50.62 8.56 -7.97
CA ASN A 249 -49.38 9.24 -8.35
C ASN A 249 -48.41 9.39 -7.14
N LEU A 250 -48.94 9.78 -5.98
CA LEU A 250 -48.17 9.84 -4.73
C LEU A 250 -47.64 8.47 -4.33
N GLU A 251 -48.47 7.43 -4.40
CA GLU A 251 -48.10 6.05 -4.07
C GLU A 251 -46.98 5.53 -4.98
N PHE A 252 -47.04 5.86 -6.27
CA PHE A 252 -45.96 5.58 -7.23
C PHE A 252 -44.65 6.29 -6.84
N MET A 253 -44.71 7.58 -6.47
CA MET A 253 -43.54 8.32 -5.99
C MET A 253 -42.92 7.67 -4.74
N PHE A 254 -43.73 7.30 -3.74
CA PHE A 254 -43.26 6.61 -2.54
C PHE A 254 -42.61 5.26 -2.86
N LYS A 255 -43.17 4.51 -3.81
CA LYS A 255 -42.59 3.24 -4.24
C LYS A 255 -41.22 3.45 -4.87
N CYS A 256 -41.08 4.39 -5.81
CA CYS A 256 -39.78 4.70 -6.42
C CYS A 256 -38.75 5.16 -5.39
N GLN A 257 -39.15 5.98 -4.41
CA GLN A 257 -38.26 6.47 -3.38
C GLN A 257 -37.80 5.36 -2.42
N ARG A 258 -38.68 4.41 -2.08
CA ARG A 258 -38.33 3.22 -1.29
C ARG A 258 -37.29 2.35 -2.00
N GLU A 259 -37.50 2.08 -3.29
CA GLU A 259 -36.54 1.32 -4.11
C GLU A 259 -35.18 2.03 -4.20
N GLU A 260 -35.16 3.37 -4.17
CA GLU A 260 -33.92 4.16 -4.12
C GLU A 260 -33.21 4.06 -2.76
N GLN A 261 -33.97 4.12 -1.64
CA GLN A 261 -33.41 3.90 -0.30
C GLN A 261 -32.81 2.49 -0.14
N GLU A 262 -33.47 1.46 -0.66
CA GLU A 262 -32.97 0.09 -0.62
C GLU A 262 -31.64 -0.05 -1.39
N LYS A 263 -31.57 0.53 -2.60
CA LYS A 263 -30.31 0.60 -3.37
C LYS A 263 -29.21 1.33 -2.62
N LYS A 264 -29.54 2.39 -1.88
CA LYS A 264 -28.57 3.14 -1.07
C LYS A 264 -28.04 2.27 0.08
N ALA A 265 -28.93 1.56 0.79
CA ALA A 265 -28.55 0.66 1.87
C ALA A 265 -27.68 -0.51 1.39
N ASP A 266 -27.95 -1.06 0.20
CA ASP A 266 -27.13 -2.11 -0.42
C ASP A 266 -25.72 -1.63 -0.78
N LEU A 267 -25.62 -0.41 -1.32
CA LEU A 267 -24.33 0.21 -1.64
C LEU A 267 -23.52 0.55 -0.39
N GLU A 268 -24.18 0.81 0.74
CA GLU A 268 -23.52 1.03 2.04
C GLU A 268 -22.95 -0.29 2.57
N ARG A 269 -23.74 -1.37 2.57
CA ARG A 269 -23.28 -2.72 2.95
C ARG A 269 -22.08 -3.21 2.13
N GLN A 270 -22.11 -3.00 0.80
CA GLN A 270 -20.98 -3.39 -0.06
C GLN A 270 -19.69 -2.63 0.25
N ARG A 271 -19.79 -1.39 0.72
CA ARG A 271 -18.62 -0.58 1.07
C ARG A 271 -17.98 -1.10 2.37
N ASP A 272 -18.81 -1.38 3.37
CA ASP A 272 -18.35 -1.90 4.66
C ASP A 272 -17.68 -3.28 4.50
N GLU A 273 -18.24 -4.16 3.67
CA GLU A 273 -17.63 -5.45 3.35
C GLU A 273 -16.28 -5.33 2.61
N GLN A 274 -16.12 -4.33 1.75
CA GLN A 274 -14.89 -4.08 1.01
C GLN A 274 -13.75 -3.58 1.92
N ASP A 275 -14.06 -2.79 2.94
CA ASP A 275 -13.09 -2.30 3.92
C ASP A 275 -12.63 -3.42 4.88
N HIS A 276 -13.46 -4.45 5.10
CA HIS A 276 -13.08 -5.62 5.90
C HIS A 276 -12.23 -6.67 5.14
N SER A 277 -12.39 -6.79 3.82
CA SER A 277 -11.64 -7.77 3.00
C SER A 277 -10.18 -7.39 2.71
N SER A 278 -9.74 -6.16 2.99
CA SER A 278 -8.40 -5.68 2.65
C SER A 278 -7.33 -5.98 3.71
N CYS A 279 -7.70 -6.62 4.84
CA CYS A 279 -6.79 -6.94 5.94
C CYS A 279 -6.72 -8.45 6.21
N GLU A 280 -6.16 -9.23 5.27
CA GLU A 280 -5.61 -10.54 5.64
C GLU A 280 -4.07 -10.48 5.71
N VAL A 281 -3.62 -10.50 6.96
CA VAL A 281 -2.25 -10.71 7.41
C VAL A 281 -1.83 -12.14 7.05
N ALA A 282 -0.97 -12.30 6.06
CA ALA A 282 -0.39 -13.60 5.71
C ALA A 282 0.74 -13.95 6.70
N HIS A 283 0.41 -14.77 7.70
CA HIS A 283 1.39 -15.56 8.45
C HIS A 283 1.89 -16.76 7.62
N PRO A 284 3.12 -17.26 7.88
CA PRO A 284 3.81 -18.20 7.01
C PRO A 284 3.42 -19.65 7.26
N HIS A 285 3.13 -20.40 6.19
CA HIS A 285 2.99 -21.85 6.23
C HIS A 285 4.27 -22.59 5.79
N PRO A 286 4.49 -23.83 6.27
CA PRO A 286 5.79 -24.47 6.35
C PRO A 286 6.19 -25.23 5.08
N VAL A 287 7.50 -25.41 4.98
CA VAL A 287 8.27 -26.19 4.01
C VAL A 287 7.71 -27.59 3.76
N SER A 288 7.59 -27.98 2.49
CA SER A 288 7.52 -29.38 2.06
C SER A 288 8.42 -29.59 0.84
N SER A 289 9.27 -30.61 0.95
CA SER A 289 10.34 -31.00 0.04
C SER A 289 9.86 -31.72 -1.23
N GLY A 290 10.67 -31.61 -2.29
CA GLY A 290 10.91 -32.65 -3.31
C GLY A 290 10.21 -32.50 -4.66
N ASP A 291 10.95 -32.11 -5.72
CA ASP A 291 11.32 -33.04 -6.82
C ASP A 291 12.13 -32.39 -7.97
N VAL A 292 13.32 -32.96 -8.17
CA VAL A 292 14.07 -33.34 -9.39
C VAL A 292 13.79 -32.64 -10.75
N LEU A 293 14.83 -31.91 -11.19
CA LEU A 293 15.46 -31.77 -12.53
C LEU A 293 14.60 -31.81 -13.82
N THR A 294 14.67 -30.71 -14.59
CA THR A 294 15.11 -30.73 -16.01
C THR A 294 15.75 -29.40 -16.39
N SER A 295 17.00 -29.46 -16.86
CA SER A 295 17.75 -28.32 -17.43
C SER A 295 17.24 -27.94 -18.81
N SER A 296 17.11 -26.65 -19.08
CA SER A 296 17.08 -26.07 -20.43
C SER A 296 18.07 -24.92 -20.50
N PRO A 297 18.91 -24.80 -21.56
CA PRO A 297 19.89 -23.74 -21.66
C PRO A 297 19.18 -22.45 -22.06
N HIS A 298 18.91 -21.57 -21.10
CA HIS A 298 18.48 -20.22 -21.39
C HIS A 298 19.69 -19.44 -21.94
N THR A 299 19.71 -19.27 -23.26
CA THR A 299 20.47 -18.21 -23.93
C THR A 299 20.11 -16.89 -23.28
N SER A 300 21.09 -16.26 -22.66
CA SER A 300 20.97 -15.02 -21.90
C SER A 300 20.53 -13.87 -22.81
N LEU A 301 19.22 -13.58 -22.80
CA LEU A 301 18.59 -12.44 -23.47
C LEU A 301 19.10 -11.06 -22.99
N LEU A 302 20.00 -11.03 -21.99
CA LEU A 302 20.65 -9.81 -21.51
C LEU A 302 21.80 -9.35 -22.41
N ASN A 303 22.18 -10.13 -23.44
CA ASN A 303 23.29 -9.78 -24.33
C ASN A 303 22.88 -8.93 -25.54
N GLU A 304 21.61 -8.49 -25.65
CA GLU A 304 21.11 -7.71 -26.80
C GLU A 304 20.75 -6.25 -26.46
N SER A 305 20.88 -5.81 -25.21
CA SER A 305 20.66 -4.40 -24.85
C SER A 305 21.94 -3.58 -25.00
N PHE A 306 21.86 -2.44 -25.69
CA PHE A 306 22.94 -1.46 -25.82
C PHE A 306 22.67 -0.25 -24.91
N LEU A 307 23.73 0.32 -24.36
CA LEU A 307 23.75 1.52 -23.54
C LEU A 307 24.55 2.59 -24.28
N GLU A 308 24.06 3.82 -24.28
CA GLU A 308 24.67 4.93 -25.00
C GLU A 308 25.39 5.88 -24.04
N CYS A 309 26.51 6.44 -24.49
CA CYS A 309 27.13 7.58 -23.82
C CYS A 309 26.24 8.82 -24.00
N PRO A 310 25.83 9.52 -22.93
CA PRO A 310 24.96 10.69 -23.03
C PRO A 310 25.63 11.90 -23.69
N SER A 311 26.97 11.94 -23.78
CA SER A 311 27.71 13.06 -24.36
C SER A 311 27.92 12.93 -25.87
N CYS A 312 28.29 11.74 -26.35
CA CYS A 312 28.64 11.51 -27.76
C CYS A 312 27.78 10.45 -28.46
N HIS A 313 26.81 9.86 -27.76
CA HIS A 313 25.91 8.79 -28.24
C HIS A 313 26.63 7.52 -28.73
N ALA A 314 27.87 7.28 -28.31
CA ALA A 314 28.55 6.03 -28.61
C ALA A 314 27.83 4.86 -27.92
N GLU A 315 27.45 3.84 -28.69
CA GLU A 315 26.74 2.64 -28.24
C GLU A 315 27.70 1.57 -27.72
N TYR A 316 27.37 1.01 -26.56
CA TYR A 316 28.12 -0.07 -25.91
C TYR A 316 27.17 -1.20 -25.54
N PRO A 317 27.51 -2.48 -25.78
CA PRO A 317 26.73 -3.58 -25.26
C PRO A 317 26.62 -3.49 -23.73
N ALA A 318 25.47 -3.82 -23.15
CA ALA A 318 25.24 -3.74 -21.71
C ALA A 318 26.20 -4.64 -20.90
N SER A 319 26.76 -5.67 -21.51
CA SER A 319 27.82 -6.52 -20.95
C SER A 319 29.16 -5.81 -20.79
N HIS A 320 29.39 -4.69 -21.49
CA HIS A 320 30.62 -3.88 -21.47
C HIS A 320 30.42 -2.54 -20.74
N TYR A 321 29.60 -2.52 -19.67
CA TYR A 321 29.33 -1.33 -18.86
C TYR A 321 30.62 -0.63 -18.34
N ARG A 322 31.67 -1.39 -18.01
CA ARG A 322 32.94 -0.82 -17.53
C ARG A 322 33.64 0.03 -18.60
N GLU A 323 33.55 -0.37 -19.86
CA GLU A 323 34.14 0.36 -20.99
C GLU A 323 33.35 1.64 -21.27
N LEU A 324 32.02 1.57 -21.19
CA LEU A 324 31.15 2.75 -21.27
C LEU A 324 31.46 3.75 -20.14
N MET A 325 31.65 3.30 -18.89
CA MET A 325 31.96 4.20 -17.78
C MET A 325 33.31 4.91 -17.96
N ASN A 326 34.35 4.18 -18.36
CA ASN A 326 35.65 4.78 -18.69
C ASN A 326 35.53 5.77 -19.86
N HIS A 327 34.72 5.44 -20.87
CA HIS A 327 34.46 6.33 -21.99
C HIS A 327 33.73 7.60 -21.55
N ILE A 328 32.73 7.50 -20.66
CA ILE A 328 31.98 8.64 -20.13
C ILE A 328 32.92 9.55 -19.32
N GLU A 329 33.84 9.00 -18.53
CA GLU A 329 34.84 9.79 -17.79
C GLU A 329 35.74 10.62 -18.74
N ILE A 330 36.14 10.05 -19.87
CA ILE A 330 36.97 10.76 -20.87
C ILE A 330 36.12 11.73 -21.71
N CYS A 331 34.85 11.42 -21.95
CA CYS A 331 33.98 12.20 -22.84
C CYS A 331 33.26 13.36 -22.13
N LEU A 332 33.37 13.46 -20.80
CA LEU A 332 32.86 14.56 -19.98
C LEU A 332 33.94 15.60 -19.62
N ASP A 333 35.21 15.29 -19.87
CA ASP A 333 36.33 16.24 -19.94
C ASP A 333 36.42 16.86 -21.34
#